data_AF-A0AA96QUM1-F1
#
_entry.id   AF-A0AA96QUM1-F1
#
_cell.length_a   1.000
_cell.length_b   1.000
_cell.length_c   1.000
_cell.angle_alpha   90.00
_cell.angle_beta   90.00
_cell.angle_gamma   90.00
#
_symmetry.space_group_name_H-M   'P 1'
#
loop_
_entity.id
_entity.type
_entity.pdbx_description
1 polymer ?
#
loop_
_entity_poly.entity_id
_entity_poly.type
_entity_poly.pdbx_seq_one_letter_code
_entity_poly.pdbx_strand_id
1 'polypeptide(L)'
;MIRRLSLLSAGVAAVLAASTLVSSGLAAQADTLVTHHEFQTNCSVTKHAPDDPIVLPNLPGASHDHTFVGNRTTNASTTLPSLLAPGAYATSCVNPDDLSAYWFPTVFKGDQPFMPNFAQVVYYKSGILDYKAVRPFPQGLRYVVGSVTATQEQFRTAPGAVEGWECGNSSKNWDFPANCPIGSQLNIRYQAPSCWNGVDLDSADHKSHMAYPVNGVCPASHPRPVPMLEFKIAFPVDGDMSAVRLASGRGFSWHYDFFNAWDVPTLAALVSHCINGGLQCNPKGFDLYKPDRGQVLGDNYRLPGRP
;
A
#
# COMPACT_ATOMS: atom_id res chain seq x y z
N MET A 1 -26.83 -45.96 -90.20
CA MET A 1 -27.92 -44.99 -89.95
C MET A 1 -27.53 -44.11 -88.78
N ILE A 2 -27.63 -42.81 -89.00
CA ILE A 2 -27.16 -41.69 -88.17
C ILE A 2 -27.94 -41.61 -86.84
N ARG A 3 -27.26 -41.37 -85.70
CA ARG A 3 -27.74 -40.42 -84.68
C ARG A 3 -26.69 -40.13 -83.59
N ARG A 4 -26.01 -38.99 -83.82
CA ARG A 4 -25.63 -37.91 -82.89
C ARG A 4 -25.22 -38.28 -81.46
N LEU A 5 -23.91 -38.23 -81.22
CA LEU A 5 -23.30 -37.92 -79.92
C LEU A 5 -23.78 -36.53 -79.45
N SER A 6 -24.26 -36.43 -78.22
CA SER A 6 -24.44 -35.16 -77.49
C SER A 6 -23.90 -35.39 -76.09
N LEU A 7 -22.81 -34.68 -75.78
CA LEU A 7 -22.19 -34.66 -74.46
C LEU A 7 -23.14 -34.01 -73.44
N LEU A 8 -23.32 -34.66 -72.30
CA LEU A 8 -23.84 -34.05 -71.08
C LEU A 8 -22.79 -34.25 -69.99
N SER A 9 -22.17 -33.11 -69.65
CA SER A 9 -21.18 -32.88 -68.63
C SER A 9 -21.70 -33.25 -67.24
N ALA A 10 -21.02 -34.17 -66.56
CA ALA A 10 -21.22 -34.42 -65.14
C ALA A 10 -20.54 -33.30 -64.33
N GLY A 11 -21.33 -32.36 -63.83
CA GLY A 11 -20.87 -31.38 -62.84
C GLY A 11 -20.67 -32.07 -61.49
N VAL A 12 -19.41 -32.24 -61.09
CA VAL A 12 -19.06 -32.65 -59.73
C VAL A 12 -19.26 -31.43 -58.83
N ALA A 13 -20.28 -31.47 -57.96
CA ALA A 13 -20.44 -30.50 -56.89
C ALA A 13 -19.37 -30.76 -55.83
N ALA A 14 -18.25 -30.04 -55.91
CA ALA A 14 -17.25 -29.99 -54.85
C ALA A 14 -17.83 -29.18 -53.68
N VAL A 15 -18.23 -29.87 -52.61
CA VAL A 15 -18.55 -29.25 -51.32
C VAL A 15 -17.24 -28.74 -50.72
N LEU A 16 -16.91 -27.47 -50.98
CA LEU A 16 -15.87 -26.74 -50.26
C LEU A 16 -16.39 -26.46 -48.84
N ALA A 17 -16.03 -27.32 -47.90
CA ALA A 17 -16.14 -27.01 -46.49
C ALA A 17 -15.17 -25.86 -46.17
N ALA A 18 -15.68 -24.64 -46.11
CA ALA A 18 -14.94 -23.50 -45.60
C ALA A 18 -14.73 -23.72 -44.09
N SER A 19 -13.58 -24.25 -43.72
CA SER A 19 -13.10 -24.29 -42.34
C SER A 19 -12.76 -22.87 -41.90
N THR A 20 -13.74 -22.19 -41.33
CA THR A 20 -13.52 -20.95 -40.59
C THR A 20 -12.61 -21.25 -39.40
N LEU A 21 -11.34 -20.91 -39.51
CA LEU A 21 -10.43 -20.81 -38.38
C LEU A 21 -10.95 -19.69 -37.47
N VAL A 22 -11.75 -20.05 -36.48
CA VAL A 22 -12.05 -19.17 -35.35
C VAL A 22 -10.76 -19.04 -34.57
N SER A 23 -10.03 -17.95 -34.76
CA SER A 23 -8.98 -17.52 -33.84
C SER A 23 -9.65 -17.17 -32.51
N SER A 24 -9.85 -18.18 -31.67
CA SER A 24 -10.14 -17.99 -30.26
C SER A 24 -8.93 -17.32 -29.64
N GLY A 25 -8.94 -15.99 -29.61
CA GLY A 25 -8.07 -15.22 -28.75
C GLY A 25 -8.29 -15.72 -27.34
N LEU A 26 -7.29 -16.41 -26.78
CA LEU A 26 -7.20 -16.65 -25.35
C LEU A 26 -7.00 -15.27 -24.72
N ALA A 27 -8.11 -14.56 -24.46
CA ALA A 27 -8.13 -13.59 -23.38
C ALA A 27 -7.69 -14.41 -22.16
N ALA A 28 -6.52 -14.08 -21.60
CA ALA A 28 -6.04 -14.69 -20.38
C ALA A 28 -7.22 -14.71 -19.40
N GLN A 29 -7.70 -15.90 -19.05
CA GLN A 29 -8.72 -16.04 -18.02
C GLN A 29 -8.13 -15.36 -16.79
N ALA A 30 -8.74 -14.24 -16.40
CA ALA A 30 -8.54 -13.64 -15.10
C ALA A 30 -8.55 -14.77 -14.09
N ASP A 31 -7.45 -14.97 -13.36
CA ASP A 31 -7.39 -15.97 -12.32
C ASP A 31 -8.38 -15.58 -11.22
N THR A 32 -9.60 -16.12 -11.32
CA THR A 32 -10.67 -15.87 -10.36
C THR A 32 -10.38 -16.48 -8.98
N LEU A 33 -9.31 -17.28 -8.84
CA LEU A 33 -8.96 -17.97 -7.60
C LEU A 33 -8.11 -17.10 -6.67
N VAL A 34 -7.32 -16.16 -7.19
CA VAL A 34 -6.55 -15.23 -6.36
C VAL A 34 -7.41 -14.00 -6.04
N THR A 35 -7.91 -13.95 -4.82
CA THR A 35 -8.53 -12.75 -4.24
C THR A 35 -7.56 -12.15 -3.23
N HIS A 36 -6.99 -10.99 -3.56
CA HIS A 36 -6.46 -10.10 -2.53
C HIS A 36 -7.61 -9.25 -2.00
N HIS A 37 -7.46 -8.67 -0.81
CA HIS A 37 -8.47 -7.83 -0.16
C HIS A 37 -7.80 -6.51 0.21
N GLU A 38 -7.43 -5.74 -0.81
CA GLU A 38 -6.54 -4.58 -0.62
C GLU A 38 -6.74 -3.47 -1.64
N PHE A 39 -6.31 -2.27 -1.27
CA PHE A 39 -6.02 -1.19 -2.20
C PHE A 39 -4.70 -0.50 -1.85
N GLN A 40 -4.14 0.23 -2.81
CA GLN A 40 -2.88 0.95 -2.65
C GLN A 40 -3.12 2.46 -2.53
N THR A 41 -2.38 3.10 -1.64
CA THR A 41 -2.09 4.52 -1.71
C THR A 41 -0.65 4.71 -2.18
N ASN A 42 -0.46 5.53 -3.21
CA ASN A 42 0.86 5.87 -3.73
C ASN A 42 1.14 7.35 -3.46
N CYS A 43 2.16 7.66 -2.67
CA CYS A 43 2.50 9.04 -2.30
C CYS A 43 3.99 9.30 -2.45
N SER A 44 4.35 10.40 -3.10
CA SER A 44 5.75 10.82 -3.21
C SER A 44 6.25 11.43 -1.91
N VAL A 45 7.56 11.39 -1.70
CA VAL A 45 8.21 12.08 -0.58
C VAL A 45 7.96 13.58 -0.66
N THR A 46 7.56 14.17 0.46
CA THR A 46 7.29 15.60 0.59
C THR A 46 8.50 16.35 1.13
N LYS A 47 9.09 15.83 2.21
CA LYS A 47 10.26 16.37 2.90
C LYS A 47 10.84 15.33 3.87
N HIS A 48 11.96 15.67 4.47
CA HIS A 48 12.42 15.07 5.71
C HIS A 48 12.60 16.14 6.79
N ALA A 49 12.39 15.79 8.05
CA ALA A 49 12.59 16.68 9.19
C ALA A 49 12.69 15.89 10.51
N PRO A 50 13.40 16.40 11.53
CA PRO A 50 13.43 15.84 12.89
C PRO A 50 12.16 16.15 13.72
N ASP A 51 10.99 15.96 13.11
CA ASP A 51 9.69 16.24 13.69
C ASP A 51 8.90 14.94 13.93
N ASP A 52 8.10 14.90 15.00
CA ASP A 52 7.13 13.83 15.22
C ASP A 52 5.89 14.39 15.96
N PRO A 53 4.76 14.62 15.26
CA PRO A 53 3.56 15.18 15.89
C PRO A 53 2.76 14.19 16.75
N ILE A 54 3.11 12.89 16.75
CA ILE A 54 2.47 11.90 17.63
C ILE A 54 3.28 11.80 18.92
N VAL A 55 4.58 11.51 18.81
CA VAL A 55 5.45 11.18 19.94
C VAL A 55 5.98 12.44 20.65
N LEU A 56 6.30 13.50 19.90
CA LEU A 56 6.86 14.76 20.43
C LEU A 56 6.06 15.98 19.92
N PRO A 57 4.74 16.04 20.21
CA PRO A 57 3.87 17.08 19.67
C PRO A 57 4.31 18.48 20.12
N ASN A 58 4.32 19.42 19.18
CA ASN A 58 4.72 20.81 19.35
C ASN A 58 6.18 21.02 19.79
N LEU A 59 7.06 20.05 19.52
CA LEU A 59 8.50 20.16 19.75
C LEU A 59 9.28 20.01 18.43
N PRO A 60 9.35 21.08 17.60
CA PRO A 60 10.09 21.03 16.34
C PRO A 60 11.55 20.65 16.54
N GLY A 61 12.03 19.71 15.74
CA GLY A 61 13.43 19.24 15.80
C GLY A 61 13.81 18.40 17.00
N ALA A 62 12.86 17.99 17.84
CA ALA A 62 13.13 17.17 19.02
C ALA A 62 13.20 15.66 18.74
N SER A 63 12.74 15.20 17.58
CA SER A 63 12.78 13.79 17.16
C SER A 63 14.07 13.47 16.40
N HIS A 64 14.33 12.18 16.14
CA HIS A 64 15.19 11.82 15.02
C HIS A 64 14.52 12.18 13.68
N ASP A 65 15.32 12.22 12.63
CA ASP A 65 14.87 12.63 11.29
C ASP A 65 13.90 11.61 10.66
N HIS A 66 12.76 12.11 10.20
CA HIS A 66 11.73 11.34 9.53
C HIS A 66 11.56 11.78 8.08
N THR A 67 11.33 10.82 7.19
CA THR A 67 10.90 11.05 5.82
C THR A 67 9.38 11.03 5.79
N PHE A 68 8.77 12.10 5.27
CA PHE A 68 7.33 12.27 5.21
C PHE A 68 6.79 12.02 3.80
N VAL A 69 5.65 11.34 3.71
CA VAL A 69 4.82 11.19 2.49
C VAL A 69 3.35 11.51 2.81
N GLY A 70 2.55 11.78 1.78
CA GLY A 70 1.14 12.16 1.95
C GLY A 70 0.98 13.64 2.22
N ASN A 71 0.39 14.03 3.35
CA ASN A 71 0.10 15.42 3.64
C ASN A 71 1.38 16.29 3.63
N ARG A 72 1.37 17.35 2.82
CA ARG A 72 2.54 18.22 2.62
C ARG A 72 2.82 19.16 3.79
N THR A 73 1.82 19.37 4.64
CA THR A 73 1.92 20.32 5.75
C THR A 73 2.43 19.69 7.05
N THR A 74 2.55 18.35 7.10
CA THR A 74 2.96 17.59 8.29
C THR A 74 4.24 18.15 8.91
N ASN A 75 4.20 18.54 10.17
CA ASN A 75 5.32 19.02 11.00
C ASN A 75 5.03 18.71 12.49
N ALA A 76 5.92 19.08 13.41
CA ALA A 76 5.74 18.80 14.84
C ALA A 76 4.43 19.34 15.46
N SER A 77 3.81 20.38 14.88
CA SER A 77 2.54 20.97 15.36
C SER A 77 1.30 20.42 14.65
N THR A 78 1.42 19.31 13.92
CA THR A 78 0.31 18.72 13.14
C THR A 78 -0.85 18.31 14.05
N THR A 79 -2.06 18.67 13.63
CA THR A 79 -3.32 18.25 14.22
C THR A 79 -4.27 17.77 13.12
N LEU A 80 -5.36 17.07 13.48
CA LEU A 80 -6.38 16.69 12.49
C LEU A 80 -6.94 17.93 11.75
N PRO A 81 -7.32 19.04 12.42
CA PRO A 81 -7.74 20.25 11.71
C PRO A 81 -6.69 20.83 10.76
N SER A 82 -5.40 20.78 11.09
CA SER A 82 -4.35 21.27 10.18
C SER A 82 -4.20 20.36 8.96
N LEU A 83 -4.35 19.05 9.11
CA LEU A 83 -4.33 18.10 7.98
C LEU A 83 -5.52 18.30 7.04
N LEU A 84 -6.70 18.60 7.60
CA LEU A 84 -7.94 18.83 6.85
C LEU A 84 -8.07 20.25 6.30
N ALA A 85 -7.12 21.14 6.60
CA ALA A 85 -7.20 22.53 6.16
C ALA A 85 -7.12 22.64 4.62
N PRO A 86 -7.97 23.46 3.98
CA PRO A 86 -7.95 23.62 2.53
C PRO A 86 -6.68 24.33 2.05
N GLY A 87 -6.10 23.86 0.94
CA GLY A 87 -4.94 24.46 0.30
C GLY A 87 -4.53 23.73 -0.97
N ALA A 88 -4.03 24.47 -1.97
CA ALA A 88 -3.48 23.88 -3.19
C ALA A 88 -2.27 23.02 -2.80
N TYR A 89 -2.28 21.73 -3.17
CA TYR A 89 -1.25 20.73 -2.82
C TYR A 89 -1.29 20.16 -1.40
N ALA A 90 -2.46 19.98 -0.79
CA ALA A 90 -2.54 19.40 0.56
C ALA A 90 -1.86 18.02 0.72
N THR A 91 -1.75 17.23 -0.36
CA THR A 91 -1.12 15.90 -0.35
C THR A 91 -0.15 15.65 -1.52
N SER A 92 0.77 14.70 -1.35
CA SER A 92 1.60 14.10 -2.41
C SER A 92 1.07 12.77 -2.92
N CYS A 93 -0.02 12.28 -2.35
CA CYS A 93 -0.68 11.07 -2.81
C CYS A 93 -1.33 11.29 -4.18
N VAL A 94 -1.37 10.24 -4.99
CA VAL A 94 -2.07 10.25 -6.28
C VAL A 94 -3.57 10.50 -6.08
N ASN A 95 -4.14 9.97 -4.99
CA ASN A 95 -5.50 10.27 -4.59
C ASN A 95 -5.53 11.61 -3.80
N PRO A 96 -6.17 12.66 -4.32
CA PRO A 96 -6.17 13.98 -3.68
C PRO A 96 -7.08 14.06 -2.45
N ASP A 97 -7.90 13.04 -2.20
CA ASP A 97 -8.75 12.91 -1.01
C ASP A 97 -8.02 12.19 0.15
N ASP A 98 -6.80 11.67 -0.07
CA ASP A 98 -5.94 11.21 1.01
C ASP A 98 -5.09 12.35 1.56
N LEU A 99 -5.60 13.00 2.60
CA LEU A 99 -4.88 14.05 3.35
C LEU A 99 -4.13 13.48 4.55
N SER A 100 -3.99 12.16 4.68
CA SER A 100 -3.31 11.52 5.79
C SER A 100 -1.80 11.79 5.76
N ALA A 101 -1.19 11.77 6.93
CA ALA A 101 0.25 11.84 7.08
C ALA A 101 0.83 10.46 7.35
N TYR A 102 1.94 10.15 6.67
CA TYR A 102 2.68 8.91 6.82
C TYR A 102 4.17 9.27 6.93
N TRP A 103 4.87 8.74 7.92
CA TRP A 103 6.31 8.96 8.05
C TRP A 103 7.02 7.75 8.62
N PHE A 104 8.32 7.71 8.37
CA PHE A 104 9.24 6.64 8.79
C PHE A 104 10.65 7.23 8.91
N PRO A 105 11.57 6.59 9.63
CA PRO A 105 12.94 7.09 9.80
C PRO A 105 13.63 7.31 8.46
N THR A 106 14.26 8.47 8.31
CA THR A 106 15.03 8.76 7.11
C THR A 106 16.23 7.81 7.02
N VAL A 107 16.45 7.23 5.85
CA VAL A 107 17.65 6.45 5.56
C VAL A 107 18.80 7.42 5.27
N PHE A 108 19.95 7.19 5.87
CA PHE A 108 21.19 7.92 5.61
C PHE A 108 22.26 6.96 5.09
N LYS A 109 23.21 7.48 4.30
CA LYS A 109 24.52 6.84 4.07
C LYS A 109 25.60 7.82 4.50
N GLY A 110 26.29 7.48 5.58
CA GLY A 110 27.05 8.47 6.33
C GLY A 110 26.12 9.56 6.88
N ASP A 111 26.37 10.81 6.47
CA ASP A 111 25.58 11.98 6.89
C ASP A 111 24.62 12.50 5.81
N GLN A 112 24.58 11.84 4.64
CA GLN A 112 23.70 12.26 3.55
C GLN A 112 22.36 11.51 3.63
N PRO A 113 21.22 12.22 3.69
CA PRO A 113 19.90 11.60 3.65
C PRO A 113 19.63 11.04 2.24
N PHE A 114 19.08 9.84 2.20
CA PHE A 114 18.57 9.21 0.98
C PHE A 114 17.08 9.50 0.84
N MET A 115 16.73 10.32 -0.15
CA MET A 115 15.36 10.74 -0.42
C MET A 115 14.85 10.10 -1.72
N PRO A 116 13.93 9.11 -1.65
CA PRO A 116 13.30 8.56 -2.83
C PRO A 116 12.59 9.64 -3.66
N ASN A 117 12.83 9.65 -4.97
CA ASN A 117 12.21 10.59 -5.92
C ASN A 117 10.99 9.99 -6.65
N PHE A 118 10.46 8.88 -6.14
CA PHE A 118 9.29 8.17 -6.67
C PHE A 118 8.25 7.95 -5.57
N ALA A 119 7.03 7.60 -5.98
CA ALA A 119 5.94 7.34 -5.05
C ALA A 119 6.21 6.07 -4.23
N GLN A 120 6.10 6.20 -2.91
CA GLN A 120 6.08 5.06 -1.99
C GLN A 120 4.70 4.41 -2.01
N VAL A 121 4.65 3.10 -1.70
CA VAL A 121 3.40 2.33 -1.71
C VAL A 121 3.02 1.98 -0.28
N VAL A 122 1.83 2.41 0.12
CA VAL A 122 1.18 1.99 1.36
C VAL A 122 -0.04 1.16 0.97
N TYR A 123 -0.07 -0.11 1.39
CA TYR A 123 -1.23 -0.95 1.17
C TYR A 123 -2.20 -0.83 2.34
N TYR A 124 -3.49 -0.79 2.00
CA TYR A 124 -4.59 -0.97 2.92
C TYR A 124 -5.16 -2.36 2.67
N LYS A 125 -4.90 -3.31 3.57
CA LYS A 125 -5.31 -4.71 3.43
C LYS A 125 -6.38 -5.09 4.45
N SER A 126 -7.03 -6.25 4.30
CA SER A 126 -8.02 -6.72 5.28
C SER A 126 -7.45 -6.94 6.68
N GLY A 127 -6.26 -7.54 6.78
CA GLY A 127 -5.61 -7.92 8.04
C GLY A 127 -6.29 -9.06 8.81
N ILE A 128 -7.56 -9.37 8.52
CA ILE A 128 -8.33 -10.44 9.16
C ILE A 128 -8.95 -11.38 8.14
N LEU A 129 -9.37 -12.57 8.59
CA LEU A 129 -10.02 -13.57 7.74
C LEU A 129 -11.40 -13.12 7.26
N ASP A 130 -12.20 -12.51 8.15
CA ASP A 130 -13.49 -11.92 7.79
C ASP A 130 -13.31 -10.52 7.18
N TYR A 131 -12.72 -10.49 5.99
CA TYR A 131 -12.43 -9.25 5.27
C TYR A 131 -13.67 -8.38 4.97
N LYS A 132 -14.89 -8.93 5.07
CA LYS A 132 -16.15 -8.17 4.89
C LYS A 132 -16.54 -7.37 6.13
N ALA A 133 -15.98 -7.70 7.29
CA ALA A 133 -16.21 -6.95 8.54
C ALA A 133 -15.35 -5.69 8.66
N VAL A 134 -14.31 -5.54 7.82
CA VAL A 134 -13.38 -4.39 7.85
C VAL A 134 -14.13 -3.09 7.58
N ARG A 135 -13.94 -2.10 8.47
CA ARG A 135 -14.53 -0.76 8.39
C ARG A 135 -13.45 0.30 8.14
N PRO A 136 -13.75 1.42 7.44
CA PRO A 136 -12.78 2.48 7.24
C PRO A 136 -12.27 3.04 8.58
N PHE A 137 -11.01 3.50 8.60
CA PHE A 137 -10.46 4.18 9.77
C PHE A 137 -11.29 5.42 10.14
N PRO A 138 -11.56 5.67 11.43
CA PRO A 138 -12.11 6.95 11.84
C PRO A 138 -11.09 8.06 11.62
N GLN A 139 -11.55 9.24 11.18
CA GLN A 139 -10.67 10.41 11.02
C GLN A 139 -9.96 10.72 12.35
N GLY A 140 -8.68 11.01 12.26
CA GLY A 140 -7.84 11.35 13.39
C GLY A 140 -7.21 10.17 14.13
N LEU A 141 -7.56 8.93 13.77
CA LEU A 141 -6.85 7.74 14.24
C LEU A 141 -5.36 7.87 13.91
N ARG A 142 -4.51 7.66 14.91
CA ARG A 142 -3.06 7.75 14.74
C ARG A 142 -2.35 6.76 15.64
N TYR A 143 -1.27 6.18 15.15
CA TYR A 143 -0.51 5.19 15.91
C TYR A 143 0.90 5.01 15.33
N VAL A 144 1.78 4.45 16.15
CA VAL A 144 3.16 4.10 15.79
C VAL A 144 3.29 2.58 15.65
N VAL A 145 3.91 2.11 14.57
CA VAL A 145 4.17 0.68 14.31
C VAL A 145 5.67 0.40 14.40
N GLY A 146 6.08 -0.72 14.99
CA GLY A 146 7.50 -1.02 15.24
C GLY A 146 8.04 -0.31 16.47
N SER A 147 9.36 -0.20 16.61
CA SER A 147 9.99 0.49 17.76
C SER A 147 11.43 0.93 17.46
N VAL A 148 11.77 2.14 17.90
CA VAL A 148 13.14 2.69 17.86
C VAL A 148 14.12 1.91 18.73
N THR A 149 13.66 1.30 19.81
CA THR A 149 14.49 0.56 20.77
C THR A 149 14.47 -0.94 20.55
N ALA A 150 13.90 -1.42 19.45
CA ALA A 150 13.85 -2.86 19.17
C ALA A 150 15.27 -3.43 19.09
N THR A 151 15.46 -4.62 19.64
CA THR A 151 16.60 -5.47 19.27
C THR A 151 16.34 -6.12 17.92
N GLN A 152 17.39 -6.63 17.27
CA GLN A 152 17.25 -7.37 16.02
C GLN A 152 16.26 -8.55 16.14
N GLU A 153 16.28 -9.26 17.27
CA GLU A 153 15.39 -10.39 17.52
C GLU A 153 13.93 -9.94 17.71
N GLN A 154 13.70 -8.84 18.42
CA GLN A 154 12.36 -8.26 18.56
C GLN A 154 11.82 -7.79 17.21
N PHE A 155 12.64 -7.15 16.38
CA PHE A 155 12.24 -6.75 15.03
C PHE A 155 11.90 -7.96 14.16
N ARG A 156 12.72 -9.01 14.20
CA ARG A 156 12.53 -10.26 13.45
C ARG A 156 11.23 -11.00 13.81
N THR A 157 10.88 -11.02 15.09
CA THR A 157 9.75 -11.79 15.62
C THR A 157 8.50 -10.96 15.85
N ALA A 158 8.55 -9.66 15.55
CA ALA A 158 7.40 -8.78 15.68
C ALA A 158 6.23 -9.27 14.80
N PRO A 159 4.97 -9.14 15.27
CA PRO A 159 3.80 -9.54 14.50
C PRO A 159 3.67 -8.85 13.13
N GLY A 160 4.24 -7.65 12.99
CA GLY A 160 4.25 -6.89 11.75
C GLY A 160 5.38 -7.24 10.78
N ALA A 161 6.33 -8.09 11.19
CA ALA A 161 7.47 -8.47 10.36
C ALA A 161 7.02 -9.36 9.18
N VAL A 162 7.49 -9.05 7.97
CA VAL A 162 7.15 -9.82 6.75
C VAL A 162 8.39 -10.56 6.25
N GLU A 163 9.24 -9.91 5.46
CA GLU A 163 10.47 -10.51 4.89
C GLU A 163 11.74 -9.75 5.33
N GLY A 164 11.67 -8.94 6.38
CA GLY A 164 12.78 -8.07 6.79
C GLY A 164 13.17 -7.06 5.68
N TRP A 165 14.46 -6.71 5.63
CA TRP A 165 15.06 -5.89 4.59
C TRP A 165 15.35 -6.73 3.33
N GLU A 166 14.99 -6.18 2.18
CA GLU A 166 15.11 -6.83 0.87
C GLU A 166 16.03 -6.03 -0.05
N CYS A 167 16.95 -6.70 -0.75
CA CYS A 167 17.94 -6.10 -1.65
C CYS A 167 18.14 -7.00 -2.88
N GLY A 168 17.58 -6.61 -4.03
CA GLY A 168 17.50 -7.48 -5.20
C GLY A 168 16.76 -8.78 -4.86
N ASN A 169 17.43 -9.92 -4.98
CA ASN A 169 16.88 -11.23 -4.61
C ASN A 169 17.16 -11.63 -3.15
N SER A 170 17.87 -10.81 -2.37
CA SER A 170 18.10 -11.03 -0.95
C SER A 170 16.88 -10.60 -0.14
N SER A 171 16.42 -11.45 0.78
CA SER A 171 15.31 -11.21 1.70
C SER A 171 15.62 -11.84 3.06
N LYS A 172 14.75 -11.64 4.05
CA LYS A 172 14.90 -12.10 5.44
C LYS A 172 16.14 -11.55 6.14
N ASN A 173 16.56 -10.34 5.76
CA ASN A 173 17.63 -9.62 6.44
C ASN A 173 17.03 -8.82 7.60
N TRP A 174 17.33 -9.19 8.85
CA TRP A 174 16.76 -8.54 10.03
C TRP A 174 17.53 -7.31 10.50
N ASP A 175 18.57 -6.94 9.74
CA ASP A 175 19.26 -5.66 9.75
C ASP A 175 19.65 -5.36 8.29
N PHE A 176 20.24 -4.20 8.00
CA PHE A 176 20.70 -3.91 6.65
C PHE A 176 21.72 -4.97 6.18
N PRO A 177 21.52 -5.57 5.00
CA PRO A 177 22.50 -6.49 4.44
C PRO A 177 23.80 -5.74 4.17
N ALA A 178 24.96 -6.40 4.30
CA ALA A 178 26.26 -5.75 4.11
C ALA A 178 26.45 -5.18 2.68
N ASN A 179 25.80 -5.78 1.69
CA ASN A 179 25.84 -5.34 0.30
C ASN A 179 24.46 -5.47 -0.35
N CYS A 180 24.10 -4.50 -1.18
CA CYS A 180 22.89 -4.51 -1.99
C CYS A 180 23.33 -4.46 -3.47
N PRO A 181 22.82 -5.33 -4.37
CA PRO A 181 23.27 -5.35 -5.77
C PRO A 181 23.16 -3.97 -6.45
N ILE A 182 24.20 -3.54 -7.17
CA ILE A 182 24.20 -2.27 -7.92
C ILE A 182 23.06 -2.26 -8.93
N GLY A 183 22.31 -1.16 -9.00
CA GLY A 183 21.11 -1.00 -9.82
C GLY A 183 19.84 -1.61 -9.21
N SER A 184 19.92 -2.17 -8.00
CA SER A 184 18.74 -2.56 -7.23
C SER A 184 18.34 -1.46 -6.24
N GLN A 185 17.56 -1.82 -5.23
CA GLN A 185 17.13 -0.91 -4.18
C GLN A 185 16.93 -1.69 -2.89
N LEU A 186 17.09 -1.01 -1.76
CA LEU A 186 16.74 -1.53 -0.45
C LEU A 186 15.24 -1.35 -0.22
N ASN A 187 14.56 -2.39 0.26
CA ASN A 187 13.12 -2.36 0.52
C ASN A 187 12.82 -2.91 1.90
N ILE A 188 11.66 -2.52 2.41
CA ILE A 188 11.07 -3.10 3.61
C ILE A 188 9.55 -3.19 3.45
N ARG A 189 8.99 -4.28 3.97
CA ARG A 189 7.55 -4.45 4.19
C ARG A 189 7.29 -4.65 5.67
N TYR A 190 6.41 -3.84 6.24
CA TYR A 190 6.09 -3.93 7.66
C TYR A 190 4.61 -3.62 7.92
N GLN A 191 3.94 -4.51 8.62
CA GLN A 191 2.49 -4.52 8.79
C GLN A 191 2.06 -3.90 10.13
N ALA A 192 1.01 -3.09 10.08
CA ALA A 192 0.36 -2.50 11.23
C ALA A 192 -0.58 -3.50 11.91
N PRO A 193 -0.97 -3.25 13.17
CA PRO A 193 -2.16 -3.88 13.73
C PRO A 193 -3.43 -3.45 12.96
N SER A 194 -4.45 -4.33 12.94
CA SER A 194 -5.70 -4.13 12.16
C SER A 194 -6.98 -4.21 13.02
N CYS A 195 -6.83 -4.25 14.34
CA CYS A 195 -7.94 -4.33 15.28
C CYS A 195 -7.92 -3.12 16.20
N TRP A 196 -8.94 -2.27 16.09
CA TRP A 196 -9.10 -1.06 16.90
C TRP A 196 -10.00 -1.33 18.11
N ASN A 197 -9.71 -0.68 19.25
CA ASN A 197 -10.53 -0.79 20.46
C ASN A 197 -11.94 -0.20 20.32
N GLY A 198 -12.18 0.61 19.29
CA GLY A 198 -13.48 1.20 19.00
C GLY A 198 -13.78 2.49 19.75
N VAL A 199 -12.83 3.01 20.51
CA VAL A 199 -12.99 4.17 21.38
C VAL A 199 -11.92 5.22 21.11
N ASP A 200 -10.65 4.86 21.20
CA ASP A 200 -9.55 5.83 21.28
C ASP A 200 -8.90 6.06 19.92
N LEU A 201 -8.81 7.31 19.48
CA LEU A 201 -8.08 7.67 18.25
C LEU A 201 -6.56 7.69 18.44
N ASP A 202 -6.10 7.70 19.68
CA ASP A 202 -4.71 7.62 20.09
C ASP A 202 -4.67 7.11 21.55
N SER A 203 -3.57 6.49 21.97
CA SER A 203 -3.34 6.06 23.35
C SER A 203 -2.08 6.72 23.90
N ALA A 204 -1.88 6.70 25.22
CA ALA A 204 -0.71 7.34 25.83
C ALA A 204 0.64 6.77 25.34
N ASP A 205 0.65 5.52 24.86
CA ASP A 205 1.80 4.86 24.25
C ASP A 205 1.73 4.81 22.72
N HIS A 206 0.73 5.46 22.12
CA HIS A 206 0.43 5.53 20.69
C HIS A 206 0.28 4.17 20.00
N LYS A 207 0.01 3.11 20.77
CA LYS A 207 0.00 1.71 20.31
C LYS A 207 -1.17 0.91 20.86
N SER A 208 -1.41 0.96 22.18
CA SER A 208 -2.32 0.07 22.90
C SER A 208 -3.82 0.18 22.54
N HIS A 209 -4.24 1.20 21.80
CA HIS A 209 -5.59 1.29 21.23
C HIS A 209 -5.76 0.44 19.95
N MET A 210 -4.66 -0.13 19.44
CA MET A 210 -4.60 -1.01 18.28
C MET A 210 -4.00 -2.38 18.67
N ALA A 211 -4.49 -3.46 18.07
CA ALA A 211 -3.99 -4.80 18.29
C ALA A 211 -3.82 -5.59 16.99
N TYR A 212 -2.84 -6.49 16.99
CA TYR A 212 -2.70 -7.46 15.91
C TYR A 212 -3.76 -8.56 16.08
N PRO A 213 -4.35 -9.04 14.98
CA PRO A 213 -5.30 -10.13 15.04
C PRO A 213 -4.62 -11.42 15.50
N VAL A 214 -5.35 -12.24 16.24
CA VAL A 214 -4.90 -13.56 16.71
C VAL A 214 -5.65 -14.62 15.92
N ASN A 215 -4.92 -15.48 15.23
CA ASN A 215 -5.49 -16.47 14.30
C ASN A 215 -6.44 -15.82 13.26
N GLY A 216 -6.09 -14.62 12.80
CA GLY A 216 -6.85 -13.87 11.80
C GLY A 216 -8.17 -13.27 12.30
N VAL A 217 -8.37 -13.19 13.62
CA VAL A 217 -9.56 -12.61 14.24
C VAL A 217 -9.14 -11.52 15.23
N CYS A 218 -9.93 -10.44 15.28
CA CYS A 218 -9.69 -9.39 16.26
C CYS A 218 -10.00 -9.85 17.69
N PRO A 219 -9.13 -9.56 18.67
CA PRO A 219 -9.38 -9.93 20.05
C PRO A 219 -10.57 -9.15 20.62
N ALA A 220 -11.21 -9.68 21.67
CA ALA A 220 -12.38 -9.05 22.28
C ALA A 220 -12.09 -7.64 22.84
N SER A 221 -10.85 -7.36 23.23
CA SER A 221 -10.41 -6.01 23.64
C SER A 221 -10.34 -5.01 22.49
N HIS A 222 -10.25 -5.49 21.23
CA HIS A 222 -10.14 -4.66 20.03
C HIS A 222 -11.14 -5.09 18.95
N PRO A 223 -12.45 -4.96 19.20
CA PRO A 223 -13.48 -5.65 18.41
C PRO A 223 -13.82 -4.95 17.09
N ARG A 224 -13.07 -3.93 16.65
CA ARG A 224 -13.33 -3.17 15.42
C ARG A 224 -12.24 -3.47 14.38
N PRO A 225 -12.50 -4.37 13.42
CA PRO A 225 -11.59 -4.56 12.30
C PRO A 225 -11.53 -3.31 11.43
N VAL A 226 -10.31 -2.85 11.19
CA VAL A 226 -9.97 -1.72 10.34
C VAL A 226 -8.85 -2.16 9.37
N PRO A 227 -8.55 -1.41 8.29
CA PRO A 227 -7.52 -1.83 7.36
C PRO A 227 -6.18 -2.06 8.06
N MET A 228 -5.46 -3.10 7.64
CA MET A 228 -4.06 -3.28 7.98
C MET A 228 -3.23 -2.43 7.03
N LEU A 229 -2.53 -1.43 7.55
CA LEU A 229 -1.50 -0.76 6.77
C LEU A 229 -0.31 -1.69 6.58
N GLU A 230 0.20 -1.80 5.36
CA GLU A 230 1.53 -2.36 5.09
C GLU A 230 2.33 -1.31 4.34
N PHE A 231 3.36 -0.79 5.01
CA PHE A 231 4.32 0.10 4.40
C PHE A 231 5.27 -0.75 3.56
N LYS A 232 5.21 -0.60 2.23
CA LYS A 232 6.17 -1.17 1.29
C LYS A 232 7.05 -0.05 0.78
N ILE A 233 8.11 0.22 1.54
CA ILE A 233 8.97 1.38 1.31
C ILE A 233 10.24 0.94 0.60
N ALA A 234 10.62 1.71 -0.41
CA ALA A 234 11.78 1.48 -1.25
C ALA A 234 12.73 2.68 -1.20
N PHE A 235 14.01 2.37 -1.01
CA PHE A 235 15.10 3.31 -0.93
C PHE A 235 16.10 3.03 -2.06
N PRO A 236 16.37 4.01 -2.95
CA PRO A 236 17.30 3.84 -4.07
C PRO A 236 18.77 3.89 -3.60
N VAL A 237 19.09 3.08 -2.61
CA VAL A 237 20.44 2.88 -2.08
C VAL A 237 20.90 1.47 -2.44
N ASP A 238 22.11 1.37 -2.95
CA ASP A 238 22.73 0.12 -3.38
C ASP A 238 24.25 0.10 -3.11
N GLY A 239 24.90 -0.99 -3.51
CA GLY A 239 26.32 -1.24 -3.32
C GLY A 239 26.68 -1.55 -1.88
N ASP A 240 27.79 -0.99 -1.41
CA ASP A 240 28.22 -1.10 -0.01
C ASP A 240 27.23 -0.39 0.92
N MET A 241 26.70 -1.16 1.87
CA MET A 241 25.70 -0.73 2.84
C MET A 241 26.30 -0.45 4.23
N SER A 242 27.61 -0.57 4.40
CA SER A 242 28.30 -0.43 5.70
C SER A 242 28.03 0.90 6.41
N ALA A 243 27.83 1.97 5.65
CA ALA A 243 27.51 3.30 6.13
C ALA A 243 26.00 3.63 6.13
N VAL A 244 25.15 2.68 5.71
CA VAL A 244 23.70 2.87 5.66
C VAL A 244 23.09 2.68 7.04
N ARG A 245 22.26 3.65 7.46
CA ARG A 245 21.57 3.65 8.75
C ARG A 245 20.18 4.28 8.62
N LEU A 246 19.30 3.97 9.57
CA LEU A 246 18.12 4.80 9.82
C LEU A 246 18.54 6.00 10.69
N ALA A 247 17.78 7.08 10.63
CA ALA A 247 17.90 8.19 11.57
C ALA A 247 17.76 7.71 13.04
N SER A 248 16.96 6.67 13.26
CA SER A 248 16.76 6.01 14.56
C SER A 248 17.81 4.95 14.91
N GLY A 249 18.80 4.70 14.04
CA GLY A 249 19.89 3.74 14.29
C GLY A 249 19.98 2.63 13.24
N ARG A 250 20.10 1.38 13.70
CA ARG A 250 20.25 0.18 12.83
C ARG A 250 18.94 -0.17 12.12
N GLY A 251 18.99 -1.05 11.12
CA GLY A 251 17.81 -1.43 10.34
C GLY A 251 16.68 -2.05 11.16
N PHE A 252 16.99 -2.64 12.31
CA PHE A 252 15.97 -3.17 13.23
C PHE A 252 15.26 -2.13 14.10
N SER A 253 15.73 -0.86 14.10
CA SER A 253 15.01 0.27 14.72
C SER A 253 13.85 0.80 13.86
N TRP A 254 13.52 0.09 12.77
CA TRP A 254 12.45 0.45 11.86
C TRP A 254 11.12 0.60 12.61
N HIS A 255 10.45 1.69 12.29
CA HIS A 255 9.10 1.99 12.68
C HIS A 255 8.50 2.90 11.61
N TYR A 256 7.20 3.09 11.70
CA TYR A 256 6.52 4.11 10.94
C TYR A 256 5.28 4.56 11.70
N ASP A 257 4.76 5.68 11.23
CA ASP A 257 3.74 6.43 11.90
C ASP A 257 2.67 6.80 10.87
N PHE A 258 1.44 6.83 11.36
CA PHE A 258 0.27 7.13 10.55
C PHE A 258 -0.64 8.07 11.31
N PHE A 259 -1.14 9.09 10.64
CA PHE A 259 -2.19 9.97 11.14
C PHE A 259 -3.27 10.11 10.07
N ASN A 260 -4.40 9.44 10.28
CA ASN A 260 -5.51 9.37 9.34
C ASN A 260 -6.20 10.72 9.17
N ALA A 261 -6.23 11.21 7.94
CA ALA A 261 -7.02 12.38 7.54
C ALA A 261 -7.66 12.20 6.16
N TRP A 262 -7.90 10.95 5.74
CA TRP A 262 -8.71 10.65 4.56
C TRP A 262 -10.05 11.39 4.57
N ASP A 263 -10.51 11.82 3.40
CA ASP A 263 -11.93 12.09 3.20
C ASP A 263 -12.74 10.82 3.51
N VAL A 264 -13.74 10.98 4.38
CA VAL A 264 -14.50 9.85 4.95
C VAL A 264 -15.27 9.08 3.86
N PRO A 265 -16.07 9.72 2.99
CA PRO A 265 -16.73 9.02 1.89
C PRO A 265 -15.77 8.28 0.95
N THR A 266 -14.64 8.89 0.58
CA THR A 266 -13.68 8.27 -0.36
C THR A 266 -13.06 7.03 0.25
N LEU A 267 -12.58 7.09 1.50
CA LEU A 267 -12.02 5.92 2.18
C LEU A 267 -13.08 4.82 2.37
N ALA A 268 -14.31 5.17 2.75
CA ALA A 268 -15.40 4.21 2.91
C ALA A 268 -15.71 3.47 1.59
N ALA A 269 -15.72 4.18 0.46
CA ALA A 269 -15.96 3.59 -0.84
C ALA A 269 -14.83 2.64 -1.27
N LEU A 270 -13.57 3.03 -1.04
CA LEU A 270 -12.40 2.18 -1.32
C LEU A 270 -12.40 0.91 -0.46
N VAL A 271 -12.68 1.02 0.84
CA VAL A 271 -12.78 -0.14 1.74
C VAL A 271 -13.91 -1.08 1.31
N SER A 272 -15.10 -0.52 1.03
CA SER A 272 -16.26 -1.31 0.62
C SER A 272 -16.03 -2.06 -0.69
N HIS A 273 -15.40 -1.40 -1.67
CA HIS A 273 -15.19 -1.99 -3.00
C HIS A 273 -14.01 -2.95 -3.02
N CYS A 274 -12.86 -2.51 -2.50
CA CYS A 274 -11.61 -3.22 -2.68
C CYS A 274 -11.37 -4.28 -1.62
N ILE A 275 -11.51 -3.91 -0.34
CA ILE A 275 -11.32 -4.86 0.76
C ILE A 275 -12.55 -5.77 0.86
N ASN A 276 -13.74 -5.21 1.13
CA ASN A 276 -14.94 -6.03 1.33
C ASN A 276 -15.42 -6.72 0.04
N GLY A 277 -15.11 -6.15 -1.13
CA GLY A 277 -15.43 -6.74 -2.44
C GLY A 277 -14.43 -7.79 -2.94
N GLY A 278 -13.34 -8.01 -2.19
CA GLY A 278 -12.35 -9.06 -2.44
C GLY A 278 -11.46 -8.82 -3.66
N LEU A 279 -10.97 -7.59 -3.82
CA LEU A 279 -10.22 -7.13 -4.99
C LEU A 279 -8.79 -6.70 -4.64
N GLN A 280 -7.93 -6.70 -5.67
CA GLN A 280 -6.58 -6.12 -5.62
C GLN A 280 -6.57 -4.77 -6.35
N CYS A 281 -6.94 -3.71 -5.64
CA CYS A 281 -7.10 -2.41 -6.25
C CYS A 281 -5.80 -1.61 -6.34
N ASN A 282 -5.65 -0.90 -7.46
CA ASN A 282 -4.75 0.24 -7.56
C ASN A 282 -5.35 1.48 -6.84
N PRO A 283 -4.67 2.66 -6.84
CA PRO A 283 -5.18 3.86 -6.16
C PRO A 283 -6.51 4.43 -6.67
N LYS A 284 -7.02 4.02 -7.85
CA LYS A 284 -8.37 4.37 -8.33
C LYS A 284 -9.47 3.46 -7.77
N GLY A 285 -9.11 2.41 -7.03
CA GLY A 285 -10.02 1.34 -6.69
C GLY A 285 -10.31 0.39 -7.86
N PHE A 286 -9.39 0.28 -8.84
CA PHE A 286 -9.53 -0.61 -9.99
C PHE A 286 -8.65 -1.85 -9.84
N ASP A 287 -9.21 -3.04 -10.09
CA ASP A 287 -8.49 -4.31 -10.10
C ASP A 287 -8.17 -4.72 -11.55
N LEU A 288 -6.88 -4.72 -11.90
CA LEU A 288 -6.40 -5.08 -13.24
C LEU A 288 -6.73 -6.52 -13.64
N TYR A 289 -6.90 -7.40 -12.65
CA TYR A 289 -7.23 -8.80 -12.86
C TYR A 289 -8.75 -9.04 -12.88
N LYS A 290 -9.56 -8.08 -12.43
CA LYS A 290 -11.03 -8.18 -12.41
C LYS A 290 -11.68 -6.90 -12.98
N PRO A 291 -11.39 -6.55 -14.24
CA PRO A 291 -11.82 -5.28 -14.83
C PRO A 291 -13.35 -5.13 -14.92
N ASP A 292 -14.08 -6.25 -15.00
CA ASP A 292 -15.54 -6.34 -14.98
C ASP A 292 -16.16 -5.79 -13.68
N ARG A 293 -15.38 -5.75 -12.59
CA ARG A 293 -15.80 -5.23 -11.30
C ARG A 293 -15.79 -3.70 -11.24
N GLY A 294 -15.19 -3.02 -12.24
CA GLY A 294 -15.13 -1.57 -12.32
C GLY A 294 -14.16 -0.94 -11.32
N GLN A 295 -14.21 0.40 -11.23
CA GLN A 295 -13.37 1.20 -10.34
C GLN A 295 -14.23 2.11 -9.43
N VAL A 296 -13.64 2.55 -8.32
CA VAL A 296 -14.32 3.42 -7.34
C VAL A 296 -14.27 4.89 -7.74
N LEU A 297 -13.11 5.33 -8.23
CA LEU A 297 -12.80 6.75 -8.43
C LEU A 297 -12.75 7.09 -9.91
N GLY A 298 -13.08 8.34 -10.26
CA GLY A 298 -12.96 8.86 -11.62
C GLY A 298 -11.51 9.06 -12.05
N ASP A 299 -11.32 9.63 -13.24
CA ASP A 299 -9.97 9.91 -13.76
C ASP A 299 -9.20 10.96 -12.97
N ASN A 300 -9.90 11.82 -12.23
CA ASN A 300 -9.33 12.75 -11.27
C ASN A 300 -9.00 12.12 -9.90
N TYR A 301 -9.12 10.78 -9.76
CA TYR A 301 -8.93 10.05 -8.50
C TYR A 301 -9.86 10.51 -7.37
N ARG A 302 -11.04 11.04 -7.70
CA ARG A 302 -12.07 11.42 -6.74
C ARG A 302 -13.34 10.61 -6.96
N LEU A 303 -14.21 10.59 -5.96
CA LEU A 303 -15.54 10.02 -6.14
C LEU A 303 -16.30 10.74 -7.27
N PRO A 304 -17.11 10.02 -8.07
CA PRO A 304 -17.94 10.62 -9.11
C PRO A 304 -18.81 11.76 -8.54
N GLY A 305 -18.88 12.88 -9.28
CA GLY A 305 -19.64 14.06 -8.88
C GLY A 305 -18.94 14.98 -7.89
N ARG A 306 -17.68 14.72 -7.53
CA ARG A 306 -16.83 15.66 -6.79
C ARG A 306 -15.89 16.43 -7.72
N PRO A 307 -15.72 17.75 -7.48
CA PRO A 307 -14.76 18.57 -8.21
C PRO A 307 -13.32 18.10 -7.93
#